data_AF-A0A101PE01-F1
#
_entry.id   AF-A0A101PE01-F1
#
_cell.length_a   1.000
_cell.length_b   1.000
_cell.length_c   1.000
_cell.angle_alpha   90.00
_cell.angle_beta   90.00
_cell.angle_gamma   90.00
#
_symmetry.space_group_name_H-M   'P 1'
#
loop_
_entity.id
_entity.type
_entity.pdbx_description
1 polymer ?
#
loop_
_entity_poly.entity_id
_entity_poly.type
_entity_poly.pdbx_seq_one_letter_code
_entity_poly.pdbx_strand_id
1 'polypeptide(L)'
;MSVELNHTIVHARNNRESADFFTELLGLETAPEWGPFVAVSLGNGVTLDFASVPEEHIAPQHYAFLVSEEEFEAAYGRIVERGIEHWADPHQKQPGTINRNDGGRGVYFLDPAGHAMELLTVPYGGWPS
;
A
#
# COMPACT_ATOMS: atom_id res chain seq x y z
N MET A 1 -9.47 23.71 -3.93
CA MET A 1 -10.07 23.12 -5.15
C MET A 1 -11.01 22.00 -4.73
N SER A 2 -12.03 21.66 -5.53
CA SER A 2 -13.13 20.75 -5.15
C SER A 2 -13.10 19.39 -5.87
N VAL A 3 -12.01 19.04 -6.55
CA VAL A 3 -11.87 17.77 -7.26
C VAL A 3 -11.08 16.81 -6.38
N GLU A 4 -11.60 15.60 -6.19
CA GLU A 4 -11.04 14.57 -5.31
C GLU A 4 -10.97 13.23 -6.04
N LEU A 5 -9.92 12.45 -5.76
CA LEU A 5 -9.92 11.03 -6.08
C LEU A 5 -10.87 10.35 -5.09
N ASN A 6 -11.91 9.68 -5.59
CA ASN A 6 -12.88 9.02 -4.71
C ASN A 6 -12.52 7.54 -4.47
N HIS A 7 -12.22 6.82 -5.54
CA HIS A 7 -11.81 5.42 -5.46
C HIS A 7 -10.94 5.04 -6.67
N THR A 8 -10.23 3.93 -6.55
CA THR A 8 -9.56 3.27 -7.68
C THR A 8 -9.67 1.77 -7.53
N ILE A 9 -9.79 1.07 -8.65
CA ILE A 9 -9.79 -0.39 -8.68
C ILE A 9 -8.34 -0.89 -8.58
N VAL A 10 -8.12 -1.92 -7.75
CA VAL A 10 -6.88 -2.67 -7.67
C VAL A 10 -7.15 -4.09 -8.15
N HIS A 11 -6.50 -4.51 -9.22
CA HIS A 11 -6.66 -5.86 -9.74
C HIS A 11 -5.94 -6.87 -8.84
N ALA A 12 -6.57 -8.00 -8.57
CA ALA A 12 -5.96 -9.06 -7.77
C ALA A 12 -6.32 -10.42 -8.36
N ARG A 13 -5.51 -11.44 -8.05
CA ARG A 13 -5.89 -12.85 -8.31
C ARG A 13 -7.05 -13.26 -7.41
N ASN A 14 -7.00 -12.81 -6.16
CA ASN A 14 -8.06 -12.94 -5.16
C ASN A 14 -8.19 -11.60 -4.43
N ASN A 15 -9.32 -10.91 -4.64
CA ASN A 15 -9.56 -9.60 -4.03
C ASN A 15 -9.51 -9.61 -2.50
N ARG A 16 -10.00 -10.67 -1.85
CA ARG A 16 -10.02 -10.77 -0.39
C ARG A 16 -8.63 -11.02 0.16
N GLU A 17 -7.84 -11.87 -0.49
CA GLU A 17 -6.45 -12.09 -0.09
C GLU A 17 -5.64 -10.78 -0.14
N SER A 18 -5.72 -10.02 -1.23
CA SER A 18 -5.01 -8.73 -1.34
C SER A 18 -5.56 -7.67 -0.36
N ALA A 19 -6.88 -7.62 -0.16
CA ALA A 19 -7.48 -6.68 0.79
C ALA A 19 -7.13 -7.02 2.25
N ASP A 20 -7.20 -8.31 2.63
CA ASP A 20 -6.84 -8.78 3.98
C ASP A 20 -5.34 -8.58 4.22
N PHE A 21 -4.49 -8.89 3.24
CA PHE A 21 -3.06 -8.59 3.32
C PHE A 21 -2.81 -7.11 3.61
N PHE A 22 -3.46 -6.22 2.87
CA PHE A 22 -3.27 -4.79 3.00
C PHE A 22 -3.82 -4.23 4.32
N THR A 23 -5.03 -4.65 4.70
CA THR A 23 -5.68 -4.21 5.96
C THR A 23 -4.94 -4.70 7.19
N GLU A 24 -4.53 -5.97 7.21
CA GLU A 24 -3.74 -6.52 8.31
C GLU A 24 -2.36 -5.87 8.42
N LEU A 25 -1.72 -5.56 7.29
CA LEU A 25 -0.40 -4.93 7.29
C LEU A 25 -0.48 -3.50 7.85
N LEU A 26 -1.50 -2.73 7.46
CA LEU A 26 -1.63 -1.32 7.85
C LEU A 26 -2.55 -1.07 9.04
N GLY A 27 -3.21 -2.10 9.59
CA GLY A 27 -4.17 -1.93 10.68
C GLY A 27 -5.44 -1.19 10.25
N LEU A 28 -5.84 -1.35 8.99
CA LEU A 28 -7.06 -0.78 8.43
C LEU A 28 -8.24 -1.75 8.59
N GLU A 29 -9.45 -1.24 8.40
CA GLU A 29 -10.65 -2.06 8.33
C GLU A 29 -11.14 -2.15 6.88
N THR A 30 -11.68 -3.30 6.48
CA THR A 30 -12.41 -3.42 5.22
C THR A 30 -13.71 -2.66 5.30
N ALA A 31 -14.03 -1.89 4.26
CA ALA A 31 -15.34 -1.29 4.09
C ALA A 31 -16.37 -2.36 3.66
N PRO A 32 -17.69 -2.09 3.82
CA PRO A 32 -18.73 -3.01 3.36
C PRO A 32 -18.53 -3.37 1.89
N GLU A 33 -18.73 -4.66 1.56
CA GLU A 33 -18.64 -5.15 0.19
C GLU A 33 -19.64 -4.43 -0.71
N TRP A 34 -19.16 -4.02 -1.89
CA TRP A 34 -19.98 -3.39 -2.90
C TRP A 34 -19.79 -4.09 -4.25
N GLY A 35 -20.82 -4.80 -4.70
CA GLY A 35 -20.75 -5.56 -5.95
C GLY A 35 -19.61 -6.59 -5.93
N PRO A 36 -18.74 -6.63 -6.96
CA PRO A 36 -17.62 -7.58 -7.02
C PRO A 36 -16.39 -7.17 -6.20
N PHE A 37 -16.42 -6.03 -5.50
CA PHE A 37 -15.24 -5.41 -4.90
C PHE A 37 -15.14 -5.68 -3.39
N VAL A 38 -13.90 -5.88 -2.92
CA VAL A 38 -13.55 -5.74 -1.51
C VAL A 38 -12.89 -4.38 -1.33
N ALA A 39 -13.61 -3.47 -0.71
CA ALA A 39 -13.21 -2.08 -0.55
C ALA A 39 -12.37 -1.88 0.72
N VAL A 40 -11.27 -1.12 0.62
CA VAL A 40 -10.48 -0.68 1.78
C VAL A 40 -10.42 0.85 1.79
N SER A 41 -10.95 1.45 2.86
CA SER A 41 -10.96 2.91 3.02
C SER A 41 -9.63 3.41 3.60
N LEU A 42 -9.11 4.48 3.01
CA LEU A 42 -7.92 5.19 3.47
C LEU A 42 -8.30 6.43 4.30
N GLY A 43 -7.38 6.91 5.13
CA GLY A 43 -7.62 8.05 6.02
C GLY A 43 -7.94 9.38 5.32
N ASN A 44 -7.67 9.49 4.01
CA ASN A 44 -7.97 10.66 3.20
C ASN A 44 -9.28 10.56 2.40
N GLY A 45 -10.11 9.54 2.67
CA GLY A 45 -11.41 9.34 2.03
C GLY A 45 -11.37 8.63 0.66
N VAL A 46 -10.17 8.26 0.17
CA VAL A 46 -10.01 7.41 -1.01
C VAL A 46 -10.28 5.95 -0.62
N THR A 47 -10.95 5.19 -1.48
CA THR A 47 -11.09 3.73 -1.33
C THR A 47 -10.29 2.98 -2.38
N LEU A 48 -9.60 1.91 -1.97
CA LEU A 48 -9.04 0.90 -2.88
C LEU A 48 -10.05 -0.24 -3.04
N ASP A 49 -10.57 -0.40 -4.25
CA ASP A 49 -11.57 -1.41 -4.58
C ASP A 49 -10.89 -2.62 -5.20
N PHE A 50 -10.58 -3.63 -4.39
CA PHE A 50 -9.92 -4.85 -4.88
C PHE A 50 -10.89 -5.69 -5.71
N ALA A 51 -10.47 -6.07 -6.92
CA ALA A 51 -11.26 -6.84 -7.88
C ALA A 51 -10.53 -8.09 -8.33
N SER A 52 -11.18 -9.25 -8.24
CA SER A 52 -10.62 -10.50 -8.75
C SER A 52 -10.68 -10.54 -10.27
N VAL A 53 -9.52 -10.67 -10.92
CA VAL A 53 -9.37 -10.78 -12.39
C VAL A 53 -8.41 -11.92 -12.74
N PRO A 54 -8.46 -12.45 -13.98
CA PRO A 54 -7.44 -13.38 -14.48
C PRO A 54 -6.03 -12.79 -14.36
N GLU A 55 -5.05 -13.62 -14.00
CA GLU A 55 -3.67 -13.19 -13.72
C GLU A 55 -3.02 -12.48 -14.91
N GLU A 56 -3.31 -12.93 -16.13
CA GLU A 56 -2.84 -12.33 -17.38
C GLU A 56 -3.33 -10.89 -17.61
N HIS A 57 -4.35 -10.45 -16.86
CA HIS A 57 -4.87 -9.08 -16.90
C HIS A 57 -4.31 -8.19 -15.78
N ILE A 58 -3.48 -8.73 -14.89
CA ILE A 58 -2.85 -7.97 -13.80
C ILE A 58 -1.57 -7.33 -14.34
N ALA A 59 -1.65 -6.03 -14.63
CA ALA A 59 -0.48 -5.20 -14.86
C ALA A 59 -0.03 -4.59 -13.52
N PRO A 60 1.23 -4.80 -13.07
CA PRO A 60 1.74 -4.17 -11.86
C PRO A 60 1.52 -2.67 -11.86
N GLN A 61 1.13 -2.15 -10.69
CA GLN A 61 0.86 -0.73 -10.42
C GLN A 61 1.67 -0.32 -9.21
N HIS A 62 1.74 0.98 -8.95
CA HIS A 62 2.41 1.54 -7.78
C HIS A 62 1.42 2.32 -6.92
N TYR A 63 1.37 1.99 -5.63
CA TYR A 63 0.57 2.70 -4.63
C TYR A 63 1.45 3.10 -3.45
N ALA A 64 1.55 4.41 -3.20
CA ALA A 64 2.35 4.97 -2.11
C ALA A 64 1.43 5.59 -1.06
N PHE A 65 1.68 5.26 0.21
CA PHE A 65 0.87 5.65 1.34
C PHE A 65 1.71 6.48 2.31
N LEU A 66 1.29 7.73 2.48
CA LEU A 66 1.83 8.60 3.51
C LEU A 66 1.23 8.17 4.86
N VAL A 67 2.10 7.76 5.78
CA VAL A 67 1.73 7.25 7.11
C VAL A 67 2.46 8.01 8.20
N SER A 68 1.94 7.98 9.42
CA SER A 68 2.67 8.48 10.58
C SER A 68 3.89 7.61 10.90
N GLU A 69 4.80 8.13 11.73
CA GLU A 69 5.95 7.37 12.22
C GLU A 69 5.52 6.13 13.04
N GLU A 70 4.44 6.23 13.80
CA GLU A 70 3.90 5.11 14.58
C GLU A 70 3.34 4.00 13.68
N GLU A 71 2.53 4.38 12.69
CA GLU A 71 1.97 3.44 11.71
C GLU A 71 3.08 2.78 10.88
N PHE A 72 4.14 3.51 10.52
CA PHE A 72 5.29 2.94 9.84
C PHE A 72 5.98 1.88 10.70
N GLU A 73 6.28 2.16 11.97
CA GLU A 73 6.90 1.18 12.87
C GLU A 73 6.05 -0.08 13.01
N ALA A 74 4.73 0.07 13.18
CA ALA A 74 3.81 -1.05 13.31
C ALA A 74 3.75 -1.90 12.03
N ALA A 75 3.59 -1.25 10.86
CA ALA A 75 3.53 -1.95 9.58
C ALA A 75 4.87 -2.61 9.23
N TYR A 76 6.00 -1.91 9.41
CA TYR A 76 7.32 -2.45 9.16
C TYR A 76 7.65 -3.64 10.08
N GLY A 77 7.23 -3.58 11.35
CA GLY A 77 7.32 -4.72 12.27
C GLY A 77 6.61 -5.96 11.72
N ARG A 78 5.39 -5.81 11.19
CA ARG A 78 4.64 -6.91 10.56
C ARG A 78 5.28 -7.40 9.26
N ILE A 79 5.85 -6.50 8.44
CA ILE A 79 6.63 -6.87 7.24
C ILE A 79 7.78 -7.81 7.63
N VAL A 80 8.56 -7.44 8.64
CA VAL A 80 9.71 -8.23 9.11
C VAL A 80 9.25 -9.54 9.76
N GLU A 81 8.25 -9.51 10.64
CA GLU A 81 7.73 -10.68 11.34
C GLU A 81 7.18 -11.74 10.37
N ARG A 82 6.47 -11.30 9.32
CA ARG A 82 5.90 -12.18 8.29
C ARG A 82 6.91 -12.60 7.21
N GLY A 83 8.14 -12.08 7.26
CA GLY A 83 9.18 -12.36 6.26
C GLY A 83 8.82 -11.84 4.86
N ILE A 84 8.06 -10.74 4.77
CA ILE A 84 7.70 -10.12 3.50
C ILE A 84 8.97 -9.46 2.91
N GLU A 85 9.28 -9.79 1.66
CA GLU A 85 10.39 -9.18 0.95
C GLU A 85 10.12 -7.69 0.74
N HIS A 86 11.12 -6.87 1.06
CA HIS A 86 11.00 -5.43 1.05
C HIS A 86 12.34 -4.77 0.72
N TRP A 87 12.29 -3.52 0.24
CA TRP A 87 13.44 -2.80 -0.28
C TRP A 87 13.42 -1.32 0.08
N ALA A 88 14.60 -0.71 0.12
CA ALA A 88 14.74 0.73 0.30
C ALA A 88 14.45 1.53 -0.99
N ASP A 89 14.48 0.88 -2.16
CA ASP A 89 14.33 1.51 -3.46
C ASP A 89 13.29 0.81 -4.36
N PRO A 90 12.63 1.56 -5.27
CA PRO A 90 11.57 1.01 -6.12
C PRO A 90 12.08 0.00 -7.16
N HIS A 91 13.40 -0.07 -7.40
CA HIS A 91 13.99 -1.02 -8.35
C HIS A 91 14.40 -2.35 -7.71
N GLN A 92 14.05 -2.55 -6.43
CA GLN A 92 14.30 -3.79 -5.70
C GLN A 92 15.80 -4.15 -5.58
N LYS A 93 16.68 -3.14 -5.47
CA LYS A 93 18.14 -3.34 -5.43
C LYS A 93 18.72 -3.37 -4.02
N GLN A 94 17.99 -2.87 -3.02
CA GLN A 94 18.42 -2.77 -1.64
C GLN A 94 17.48 -3.55 -0.71
N PRO A 95 17.52 -4.89 -0.75
CA PRO A 95 16.61 -5.75 0.01
C PRO A 95 16.86 -5.65 1.52
N GLY A 96 15.80 -5.84 2.32
CA GLY A 96 15.89 -5.93 3.78
C GLY A 96 16.18 -4.60 4.48
N THR A 97 15.99 -3.47 3.79
CA THR A 97 16.31 -2.13 4.32
C THR A 97 15.25 -1.11 3.96
N ILE A 98 15.30 0.05 4.62
CA ILE A 98 14.43 1.22 4.40
C ILE A 98 15.27 2.41 3.92
N ASN A 99 14.65 3.33 3.16
CA ASN A 99 15.26 4.61 2.84
C ASN A 99 14.98 5.66 3.93
N ARG A 100 15.65 6.82 3.78
CA ARG A 100 15.51 8.00 4.65
C ARG A 100 15.17 9.26 3.84
N ASN A 101 14.36 9.09 2.80
CA ASN A 101 14.02 10.18 1.88
C ASN A 101 13.35 11.33 2.62
N ASP A 102 13.67 12.57 2.22
CA ASP A 102 13.09 13.80 2.77
C ASP A 102 13.22 13.95 4.30
N GLY A 103 14.16 13.22 4.93
CA GLY A 103 14.35 13.17 6.37
C GLY A 103 13.39 12.23 7.11
N GLY A 104 12.51 11.53 6.39
CA GLY A 104 11.58 10.54 6.93
C GLY A 104 12.10 9.11 6.84
N ARG A 105 11.16 8.16 6.71
CA ARG A 105 11.39 6.74 6.44
C ARG A 105 10.56 6.30 5.26
N GLY A 106 11.09 5.37 4.47
CA GLY A 106 10.38 4.79 3.34
C GLY A 106 10.72 3.33 3.09
N VAL A 107 9.74 2.51 2.71
CA VAL A 107 9.91 1.09 2.39
C VAL A 107 9.02 0.68 1.23
N TYR A 108 9.55 -0.14 0.33
CA TYR A 108 8.82 -0.76 -0.78
C TYR A 108 8.63 -2.26 -0.51
N PHE A 109 7.48 -2.81 -0.89
CA PHE A 109 7.20 -4.25 -0.86
C PHE A 109 6.18 -4.58 -1.96
N LEU A 110 5.96 -5.86 -2.23
CA LEU A 110 4.93 -6.30 -3.17
C LEU A 110 3.70 -6.80 -2.42
N ASP A 111 2.51 -6.47 -2.94
CA ASP A 111 1.29 -7.15 -2.53
C ASP A 111 1.23 -8.58 -3.13
N PRO A 112 0.26 -9.42 -2.72
CA PRO A 112 0.10 -10.76 -3.28
C PRO A 112 0.00 -10.77 -4.81
N ALA A 113 -0.64 -9.77 -5.43
CA ALA A 113 -0.78 -9.68 -6.88
C ALA A 113 0.45 -9.12 -7.61
N GLY A 114 1.49 -8.67 -6.88
CA GLY A 114 2.73 -8.14 -7.45
C GLY A 114 2.70 -6.63 -7.72
N HIS A 115 1.72 -5.90 -7.19
CA HIS A 115 1.74 -4.44 -7.17
C HIS A 115 2.82 -3.93 -6.22
N ALA A 116 3.53 -2.87 -6.63
CA ALA A 116 4.46 -2.18 -5.77
C ALA A 116 3.68 -1.33 -4.77
N MET A 117 3.90 -1.60 -3.49
CA MET A 117 3.37 -0.85 -2.37
C MET A 117 4.51 -0.09 -1.70
N GLU A 118 4.27 1.15 -1.32
CA GLU A 118 5.23 2.00 -0.63
C GLU A 118 4.62 2.65 0.61
N LEU A 119 5.33 2.61 1.73
CA LEU A 119 5.05 3.47 2.88
C LEU A 119 6.12 4.54 2.96
N LEU A 120 5.70 5.78 3.24
CA LEU A 120 6.59 6.93 3.46
C LEU A 120 6.06 7.78 4.62
N THR A 121 6.94 8.38 5.42
CA THR A 121 6.53 9.23 6.58
C THR A 121 6.61 10.72 6.32
N VAL A 122 7.26 11.13 5.23
CA VAL A 122 7.37 12.52 4.79
C VAL A 122 7.05 12.55 3.29
N PRO A 123 6.15 13.42 2.81
CA PRO A 123 5.84 13.52 1.38
C PRO A 123 7.10 13.92 0.59
N TYR A 124 7.18 13.49 -0.66
CA TYR A 124 8.31 13.84 -1.52
C TYR A 124 8.46 15.35 -1.69
N GLY A 125 9.68 15.85 -1.46
CA GLY A 125 9.96 17.28 -1.43
C GLY A 125 9.68 17.95 -0.09
N GLY A 126 9.25 17.19 0.91
CA GLY A 126 8.97 17.67 2.26
C GLY A 126 7.56 18.23 2.47
N TRP A 127 7.26 18.58 3.72
CA TRP A 127 5.99 19.21 4.07
C TRP A 127 5.89 20.62 3.47
N PRO A 128 4.71 21.02 2.96
CA PRO A 128 4.48 22.40 2.54
C PRO A 128 4.78 23.37 3.68
N SER A 129 5.49 24.45 3.36
CA SER A 129 5.71 25.60 4.26
C SER A 129 4.48 26.48 4.38
#